data_AF-A0A1Q7JKI3-F1
#
_entry.id   AF-A0A1Q7JKI3-F1
#
_cell.length_a   1.000
_cell.length_b   1.000
_cell.length_c   1.000
_cell.angle_alpha   90.00
_cell.angle_beta   90.00
_cell.angle_gamma   90.00
#
_symmetry.space_group_name_H-M   'P 1'
#
loop_
_entity.id
_entity.type
_entity.pdbx_description
1 polymer ?
#
loop_
_entity_poly.entity_id
_entity_poly.type
_entity_poly.pdbx_seq_one_letter_code
_entity_poly.pdbx_strand_id
1 'polypeptide(L)' 'MPDPERQRRLAALAELTDALSVARCSAQLAGMETDDFIVRELLLTVIQQLDRSAELIRRFPLLPH' A
#
# COMPACT_ATOMS: atom_id res chain seq x y z
N MET A 1 -3.83 12.84 -28.13
CA MET A 1 -3.85 11.47 -27.57
C MET A 1 -3.00 11.49 -26.31
N PRO A 2 -3.49 11.01 -25.15
CA PRO A 2 -2.64 10.86 -23.98
C PRO A 2 -1.49 9.91 -24.29
N ASP A 3 -0.32 10.16 -23.69
CA ASP A 3 0.85 9.31 -23.85
C ASP A 3 0.54 7.89 -23.33
N PRO A 4 0.59 6.86 -24.20
CA PRO A 4 0.26 5.48 -23.81
C PRO A 4 1.19 4.96 -22.69
N GLU A 5 2.43 5.45 -22.63
CA GLU A 5 3.38 5.08 -21.59
C GLU A 5 2.97 5.67 -20.23
N ARG A 6 2.54 6.94 -20.23
CA ARG A 6 1.96 7.57 -19.04
C ARG A 6 0.72 6.82 -18.54
N GLN A 7 -0.14 6.36 -19.45
CA GLN A 7 -1.35 5.64 -19.09
C GLN A 7 -1.05 4.26 -18.46
N ARG A 8 -0.05 3.54 -18.98
CA ARG A 8 0.43 2.27 -18.37
C ARG A 8 1.00 2.49 -16.97
N ARG A 9 1.80 3.54 -16.77
CA ARG A 9 2.35 3.87 -15.45
C ARG A 9 1.25 4.20 -14.43
N LEU A 10 0.24 4.96 -14.83
CA LEU A 10 -0.89 5.27 -13.96
C LEU A 10 -1.71 4.03 -13.60
N ALA A 11 -1.92 3.12 -14.56
CA ALA A 11 -2.58 1.84 -14.29
C ALA A 11 -1.79 0.99 -13.28
N ALA A 12 -0.48 0.86 -13.46
CA ALA A 12 0.38 0.15 -12.53
C ALA A 12 0.38 0.77 -11.12
N LEU A 13 0.39 2.11 -10.99
CA LEU A 13 0.30 2.78 -9.70
C LEU A 13 -1.07 2.56 -9.02
N ALA A 14 -2.16 2.47 -9.80
CA ALA A 14 -3.47 2.14 -9.27
C ALA A 14 -3.54 0.70 -8.75
N GLU A 15 -3.01 -0.26 -9.52
CA GLU A 15 -2.90 -1.67 -9.10
C GLU A 15 -2.06 -1.83 -7.83
N LEU A 16 -0.93 -1.12 -7.72
CA LEU A 16 -0.10 -1.12 -6.51
C LEU A 16 -0.85 -0.53 -5.30
N THR A 17 -1.61 0.55 -5.51
CA THR A 17 -2.41 1.17 -4.44
C THR A 17 -3.50 0.23 -3.93
N ASP A 18 -4.15 -0.50 -4.83
CA ASP A 18 -5.15 -1.51 -4.48
C ASP A 18 -4.50 -2.68 -3.70
N ALA A 19 -3.38 -3.22 -4.19
CA ALA A 19 -2.66 -4.29 -3.53
C ALA A 19 -2.21 -3.92 -2.10
N LEU A 20 -1.73 -2.69 -1.90
CA LEU A 20 -1.38 -2.18 -0.57
C LEU A 20 -2.61 -2.05 0.34
N SER A 21 -3.75 -1.64 -0.21
CA SER A 21 -5.01 -1.52 0.54
C SER A 21 -5.50 -2.89 0.99
N VAL A 22 -5.43 -3.90 0.12
CA VAL A 22 -5.72 -5.30 0.45
C VAL A 22 -4.78 -5.80 1.54
N ALA A 23 -3.46 -5.64 1.37
CA ALA A 23 -2.47 -6.08 2.35
C ALA A 23 -2.70 -5.45 3.73
N ARG A 24 -3.05 -4.16 3.77
CA ARG A 24 -3.38 -3.45 5.01
C ARG A 24 -4.62 -4.03 5.68
N CYS A 25 -5.68 -4.25 4.91
CA CYS A 25 -6.92 -4.86 5.41
C CYS A 25 -6.64 -6.27 5.98
N SER A 26 -5.87 -7.08 5.26
CA SER A 26 -5.48 -8.42 5.71
C SER A 26 -4.66 -8.38 7.00
N ALA A 27 -3.69 -7.45 7.11
CA ALA A 27 -2.89 -7.29 8.32
C ALA A 27 -3.74 -6.81 9.51
N GLN A 28 -4.71 -5.93 9.28
CA GLN A 28 -5.66 -5.51 10.31
C GLN A 28 -6.51 -6.68 10.80
N LEU A 29 -7.08 -7.46 9.89
CA LEU A 29 -7.89 -8.63 10.24
C LEU A 29 -7.07 -9.66 11.02
N ALA A 30 -5.86 -9.98 10.56
CA ALA A 30 -4.96 -10.87 11.29
C ALA A 30 -4.62 -10.34 12.69
N GLY A 31 -4.49 -9.02 12.85
CA GLY A 31 -4.21 -8.37 14.13
C GLY A 31 -5.39 -8.37 15.10
N MET A 32 -6.62 -8.46 14.57
CA MET A 32 -7.86 -8.59 15.36
C MET A 32 -8.10 -10.03 15.82
N GLU A 33 -7.73 -11.01 15.00
CA GLU A 33 -7.93 -12.44 15.28
C GLU A 33 -6.80 -13.07 16.11
N THR A 34 -5.64 -12.43 16.23
CA THR A 34 -4.51 -12.95 17.00
C THR A 34 -4.64 -12.64 18.50
N ASP A 35 -4.51 -13.68 19.33
CA ASP A 35 -4.36 -13.54 20.79
C ASP A 35 -2.91 -13.26 21.21
N ASP A 36 -1.94 -13.44 20.30
CA ASP A 36 -0.53 -13.21 20.57
C ASP A 36 -0.18 -11.72 20.46
N PHE A 37 0.32 -11.16 21.56
CA PHE A 37 0.72 -9.75 21.67
C PHE A 37 1.85 -9.39 20.70
N ILE A 38 2.87 -10.24 20.56
CA ILE A 38 4.02 -9.96 19.69
C ILE A 38 3.59 -9.98 18.23
N VAL A 39 2.75 -10.94 17.84
CA VAL A 39 2.18 -10.99 16.48
C VAL A 39 1.40 -9.71 16.19
N ARG A 40 0.58 -9.23 17.14
CA ARG A 40 -0.16 -7.97 16.98
C ARG A 40 0.76 -6.76 16.79
N GLU A 41 1.81 -6.63 17.60
CA GLU A 41 2.77 -5.50 17.49
C GLU A 41 3.54 -5.54 16.16
N LEU A 42 3.92 -6.73 15.69
CA LEU A 42 4.54 -6.90 14.38
C LEU A 42 3.58 -6.49 13.25
N LEU A 43 2.31 -6.89 13.33
CA LEU A 43 1.30 -6.50 12.35
C LEU A 43 1.02 -4.99 12.34
N LEU A 44 1.03 -4.33 13.50
CA LEU A 44 0.94 -2.86 13.58
C LEU A 44 2.13 -2.19 12.87
N THR A 45 3.34 -2.74 13.05
CA THR A 45 4.53 -2.24 12.34
C THR A 45 4.41 -2.44 10.83
N VAL A 46 3.90 -3.60 10.38
CA VAL A 46 3.64 -3.87 8.96
C VAL A 46 2.63 -2.87 8.40
N ILE A 47 1.52 -2.61 9.09
CA ILE A 47 0.51 -1.63 8.68
C ILE A 47 1.14 -0.25 8.50
N GLN A 48 1.99 0.20 9.42
CA GLN A 48 2.68 1.48 9.30
C GLN A 48 3.58 1.57 8.06
N GLN A 49 4.25 0.48 7.69
CA GLN A 49 5.07 0.43 6.47
C GLN A 49 4.22 0.42 5.20
N LEU A 50 3.07 -0.27 5.22
CA LEU A 50 2.11 -0.27 4.12
C LEU A 50 1.54 1.14 3.90
N ASP A 51 1.11 1.82 4.96
CA ASP A 51 0.59 3.18 4.90
C ASP A 51 1.63 4.17 4.37
N ARG A 52 2.89 4.04 4.81
CA ARG A 52 4.02 4.83 4.29
C ARG A 52 4.23 4.59 2.79
N SER A 53 4.18 3.33 2.35
CA SER A 53 4.38 2.96 0.95
C SER A 53 3.25 3.49 0.06
N ALA A 54 2.00 3.42 0.53
CA ALA A 54 0.86 3.96 -0.18
C ALA A 54 0.97 5.49 -0.36
N GLU A 55 1.44 6.19 0.67
CA GLU A 55 1.67 7.64 0.59
C GLU A 55 2.80 8.01 -0.38
N LEU A 56 3.88 7.21 -0.46
CA LEU A 56 4.93 7.40 -1.46
C LEU A 56 4.41 7.22 -2.89
N ILE A 57 3.62 6.17 -3.13
CA ILE A 57 2.99 5.91 -4.44
C ILE A 57 2.06 7.04 -4.83
N ARG A 58 1.26 7.56 -3.90
CA ARG A 58 0.36 8.71 -4.14
C ARG A 58 1.13 9.96 -4.57
N ARG A 59 2.33 10.17 -4.04
CA ARG A 59 3.21 11.31 -4.39
C ARG A 59 4.03 11.09 -5.66
N PHE A 60 4.14 9.86 -6.13
CA PHE A 60 4.99 9.49 -7.28
C PHE A 60 4.65 10.24 -8.58
N PRO A 61 3.37 10.46 -8.96
CA PRO A 61 3.01 11.25 -10.15
C PRO A 61 3.39 12.73 -10.08
N LEU A 62 3.77 13.25 -8.91
CA LEU A 62 4.11 14.65 -8.66
C LEU A 62 5.63 14.89 -8.63
N LEU A 63 6.44 13.83 -8.70
CA LEU A 63 7.90 13.94 -8.75
C LEU A 63 8.34 14.21 -10.20
N PRO A 64 9.10 15.29 -10.47
CA PRO A 64 9.72 15.47 -11.78
C PRO A 64 10.76 14.36 -11.99
N HIS A 65 10.67 13.68 -13.14
CA HIS A 65 11.69 12.76 -13.64
C HIS A 65 12.61 13.46 -14.63
#